data_AF-A0AAD6I3R6-F1
#
_entry.id   AF-A0AAD6I3R6-F1
#
_cell.length_a   1.000
_cell.length_b   1.000
_cell.length_c   1.000
_cell.angle_alpha   90.00
_cell.angle_beta   90.00
_cell.angle_gamma   90.00
#
_symmetry.space_group_name_H-M   'P 1'
#
loop_
_entity.id
_entity.type
_entity.pdbx_description
1 polymer ?
#
loop_
_entity_poly.entity_id
_entity_poly.type
_entity_poly.pdbx_seq_one_letter_code
_entity_poly.pdbx_strand_id
1 'polypeptide(L)'
;MRIPDFAFLAALVASTAAQEVRVLLLGDSITEITCWRPLVWDQITSAGLAGSVDFVGTMNTLQAKCSRPPSFDPNHEGHSGWQAYDIARNNIVGWVQNTKPDIVQFMLGTNDVNIGKRDVESIIGSYTIMLDAMRAANPRVKVIVDKLIPTSWSDPTIEALNNAIPGWVQQRTTAESPVVIADCSRAAGFTNAMLQGDGVHPNSQGDQFLAGQIGPKLIQLIKNVGVGTK
;
A
#
# COMPACT_ATOMS: atom_id res chain seq x y z
N MET A 1 -54.30 -20.28 44.22
CA MET A 1 -53.62 -19.07 43.72
C MET A 1 -52.42 -19.56 42.90
N ARG A 2 -52.50 -19.58 41.56
CA ARG A 2 -51.41 -19.99 40.66
C ARG A 2 -50.95 -18.75 39.92
N ILE A 3 -49.68 -18.40 40.08
CA ILE A 3 -49.01 -17.31 39.36
C ILE A 3 -48.47 -17.92 38.06
N PRO A 4 -48.67 -17.30 36.87
CA PRO A 4 -48.07 -17.81 35.65
C PRO A 4 -46.63 -17.27 35.52
N ASP A 5 -45.71 -18.19 35.29
CA ASP A 5 -44.32 -17.87 34.95
C ASP A 5 -44.26 -17.25 33.54
N PHE A 6 -43.94 -15.97 33.46
CA PHE A 6 -43.57 -15.30 32.23
C PHE A 6 -42.08 -15.54 31.95
N ALA A 7 -41.78 -16.47 31.06
CA ALA A 7 -40.44 -16.62 30.50
C ALA A 7 -40.17 -15.47 29.50
N PHE A 8 -39.31 -14.52 29.88
CA PHE A 8 -38.75 -13.55 28.96
C PHE A 8 -37.70 -14.23 28.08
N LEU A 9 -37.97 -14.37 26.78
CA LEU A 9 -36.94 -14.68 25.79
C LEU A 9 -36.17 -13.38 25.47
N ALA A 10 -34.92 -13.27 25.95
CA ALA A 10 -33.99 -12.26 25.47
C ALA A 10 -33.39 -12.72 24.13
N ALA A 11 -33.71 -12.02 23.04
CA ALA A 11 -33.04 -12.22 21.76
C ALA A 11 -31.64 -11.58 21.83
N LEU A 12 -30.59 -12.40 21.81
CA LEU A 12 -29.23 -11.92 21.55
C LEU A 12 -29.14 -11.49 20.08
N VAL A 13 -29.13 -10.18 19.85
CA VAL A 13 -28.70 -9.63 18.56
C VAL A 13 -27.18 -9.67 18.56
N ALA A 14 -26.60 -10.68 17.91
CA ALA A 14 -25.17 -10.68 17.63
C ALA A 14 -24.89 -9.58 16.60
N SER A 15 -24.33 -8.45 17.03
CA SER A 15 -23.76 -7.48 16.12
C SER A 15 -22.51 -8.10 15.49
N THR A 16 -22.61 -8.55 14.25
CA THR A 16 -21.42 -8.79 13.43
C THR A 16 -20.73 -7.45 13.26
N ALA A 17 -19.63 -7.22 13.98
CA ALA A 17 -18.75 -6.09 13.70
C ALA A 17 -18.37 -6.18 12.21
N ALA A 18 -18.59 -5.10 11.46
CA ALA A 18 -18.13 -5.06 10.07
C ALA A 18 -16.61 -5.25 10.08
N GLN A 19 -16.13 -6.27 9.40
CA GLN A 19 -14.69 -6.53 9.29
C GLN A 19 -14.06 -5.37 8.51
N GLU A 20 -13.09 -4.67 9.13
CA GLU A 20 -12.33 -3.60 8.49
C GLU A 20 -11.50 -4.16 7.34
N VAL A 21 -11.35 -3.38 6.26
CA VAL A 21 -10.48 -3.71 5.14
C VAL A 21 -9.04 -3.43 5.54
N ARG A 22 -8.21 -4.48 5.56
CA ARG A 22 -6.82 -4.38 6.01
C ARG A 22 -5.91 -3.97 4.86
N VAL A 23 -5.22 -2.85 5.00
CA VAL A 23 -4.35 -2.27 3.97
C VAL A 23 -2.91 -2.24 4.45
N LEU A 24 -2.03 -2.96 3.76
CA LEU A 24 -0.58 -2.92 3.98
C LEU A 24 0.05 -1.89 3.02
N LEU A 25 0.60 -0.81 3.57
CA LEU A 25 1.37 0.19 2.82
C LEU A 25 2.86 -0.20 2.87
N LEU A 26 3.29 -1.00 1.91
CA LEU A 26 4.63 -1.59 1.83
C LEU A 26 5.58 -0.68 1.05
N GLY A 27 6.82 -0.52 1.52
CA GLY A 27 7.78 0.25 0.75
C GLY A 27 9.13 0.44 1.41
N ASP A 28 9.87 1.41 0.90
CA ASP A 28 11.12 1.87 1.46
C ASP A 28 10.96 3.21 2.20
N SER A 29 12.00 4.06 2.18
CA SER A 29 11.97 5.41 2.76
C SER A 29 10.91 6.31 2.12
N ILE A 30 10.57 6.10 0.85
CA ILE A 30 9.50 6.85 0.17
C ILE A 30 8.12 6.56 0.79
N THR A 31 7.99 5.46 1.54
CA THR A 31 6.80 5.14 2.35
C THR A 31 6.97 5.55 3.81
N GLU A 32 8.13 5.28 4.41
CA GLU A 32 8.37 5.50 5.84
C GLU A 32 8.43 6.99 6.23
N ILE A 33 9.26 7.77 5.54
CA ILE A 33 9.67 9.11 5.99
C ILE A 33 9.03 10.28 5.21
N THR A 34 7.89 9.99 4.57
CA THR A 34 7.15 10.92 3.70
C THR A 34 5.76 11.21 4.26
N CYS A 35 5.05 12.17 3.65
CA CYS A 35 3.75 12.63 4.12
C CYS A 35 2.58 12.25 3.20
N TRP A 36 2.77 11.41 2.19
CA TRP A 36 1.64 10.99 1.34
C TRP A 36 0.63 10.10 2.08
N ARG A 37 1.07 9.29 3.07
CA ARG A 37 0.18 8.42 3.86
C ARG A 37 -0.94 9.17 4.58
N PRO A 38 -0.66 10.23 5.38
CA PRO A 38 -1.72 11.03 5.98
C PRO A 38 -2.61 11.74 4.94
N LEU A 39 -2.08 12.15 3.78
CA LEU A 39 -2.89 12.73 2.71
C LEU A 39 -3.85 11.71 2.08
N VAL A 40 -3.42 10.45 1.91
CA VAL A 40 -4.30 9.35 1.49
C VAL A 40 -5.34 9.04 2.56
N TRP A 41 -4.98 9.11 3.85
CA TRP A 41 -5.93 8.95 4.93
C TRP A 41 -7.00 10.05 4.95
N ASP A 42 -6.65 11.30 4.66
CA ASP A 42 -7.62 12.39 4.47
C ASP A 42 -8.60 12.10 3.34
N GLN A 43 -8.14 11.50 2.23
CA GLN A 43 -9.02 11.08 1.15
C GLN A 43 -9.95 9.94 1.57
N ILE A 44 -9.45 8.95 2.32
CA ILE A 44 -10.25 7.84 2.88
C ILE A 44 -11.32 8.39 3.84
N THR A 45 -10.94 9.33 4.71
CA THR A 45 -11.84 10.01 5.64
C THR A 45 -12.91 10.80 4.89
N SER A 46 -12.51 11.56 3.87
CA SER A 46 -13.42 12.32 3.01
C SER A 46 -14.39 11.43 2.24
N ALA A 47 -13.99 10.19 1.93
CA ALA A 47 -14.84 9.19 1.30
C ALA A 47 -15.77 8.45 2.30
N GLY A 48 -15.73 8.79 3.59
CA GLY A 48 -16.54 8.15 4.64
C GLY A 48 -16.08 6.73 5.01
N LEU A 49 -14.81 6.39 4.73
CA LEU A 49 -14.28 5.03 4.88
C LEU A 49 -13.35 4.85 6.09
N ALA A 50 -13.07 5.91 6.86
CA ALA A 50 -12.10 5.84 7.97
C ALA A 50 -12.44 4.80 9.04
N GLY A 51 -13.73 4.56 9.32
CA GLY A 51 -14.18 3.51 10.25
C GLY A 51 -14.32 2.12 9.64
N SER A 52 -13.75 1.89 8.45
CA SER A 52 -13.83 0.61 7.73
C SER A 52 -12.47 0.19 7.15
N VAL A 53 -11.39 0.86 7.56
CA VAL A 53 -10.03 0.64 7.05
C VAL A 53 -9.09 0.52 8.24
N ASP A 54 -8.30 -0.55 8.25
CA ASP A 54 -7.20 -0.82 9.19
C ASP A 54 -5.90 -0.73 8.37
N PHE A 55 -5.08 0.30 8.59
CA PHE A 55 -3.72 0.24 8.07
C PHE A 55 -2.94 -0.74 8.92
N VAL A 56 -2.29 -1.69 8.27
CA VAL A 56 -1.52 -2.74 8.94
C VAL A 56 -0.05 -2.63 8.59
N GLY A 57 0.79 -3.13 9.48
CA GLY A 57 2.23 -3.27 9.26
C GLY A 57 2.99 -3.26 10.58
N THR A 58 4.29 -3.58 10.52
CA THR A 58 5.14 -3.62 11.71
C THR A 58 5.65 -2.24 12.15
N MET A 59 5.56 -1.24 11.28
CA MET A 59 6.01 0.12 11.53
C MET A 59 4.82 1.05 11.76
N ASN A 60 5.01 2.10 12.55
CA ASN A 60 3.94 3.07 12.87
C ASN A 60 4.46 4.52 12.98
N THR A 61 5.61 4.78 12.37
CA THR A 61 6.26 6.09 12.47
C THR A 61 5.62 7.09 11.51
N LEU A 62 5.68 8.38 11.87
CA LEU A 62 5.35 9.50 10.99
C LEU A 62 6.31 10.64 11.29
N GLN A 63 6.90 11.24 10.27
CA GLN A 63 7.82 12.36 10.44
C GLN A 63 7.11 13.58 11.03
N ALA A 64 7.78 14.29 11.93
CA ALA A 64 7.21 15.47 12.61
C ALA A 64 6.81 16.60 11.64
N LYS A 65 7.39 16.63 10.43
CA LYS A 65 7.03 17.58 9.37
C LYS A 65 5.65 17.35 8.75
N CYS A 66 5.07 16.16 8.94
CA CYS A 66 3.81 15.79 8.34
C CYS A 66 2.63 16.28 9.18
N SER A 67 1.63 16.89 8.53
CA SER A 67 0.34 17.16 9.16
C SER A 67 -0.36 15.83 9.43
N ARG A 68 -0.62 15.53 10.71
CA ARG A 68 -1.32 14.32 11.13
C ARG A 68 -2.83 14.61 11.25
N PRO A 69 -3.68 14.03 10.39
CA PRO A 69 -5.12 14.25 10.50
C PRO A 69 -5.72 13.52 11.71
N PRO A 70 -6.91 13.93 12.17
CA PRO A 70 -7.65 13.21 13.21
C PRO A 70 -7.80 11.73 12.84
N SER A 71 -7.73 10.87 13.86
CA SER A 71 -7.84 9.40 13.72
C SER A 71 -6.92 8.78 12.67
N PHE A 72 -5.82 9.43 12.28
CA PHE A 72 -4.83 8.84 11.37
C PHE A 72 -4.28 7.54 11.96
N ASP A 73 -4.54 6.44 11.24
CA ASP A 73 -3.87 5.17 11.46
C ASP A 73 -2.43 5.27 10.93
N PRO A 74 -1.42 5.24 11.82
CA PRO A 74 -0.04 5.48 11.42
C PRO A 74 0.66 4.24 10.89
N ASN A 75 0.04 3.06 10.93
CA ASN A 75 0.71 1.80 10.60
C ASN A 75 1.13 1.75 9.12
N HIS A 76 2.28 1.13 8.87
CA HIS A 76 2.85 0.90 7.54
C HIS A 76 3.87 -0.24 7.57
N GLU A 77 4.34 -0.62 6.38
CA GLU A 77 5.44 -1.57 6.17
C GLU A 77 6.54 -0.95 5.28
N GLY A 78 6.72 0.36 5.43
CA GLY A 78 7.83 1.13 4.87
C GLY A 78 9.14 1.00 5.68
N HIS A 79 10.26 0.68 5.00
CA HIS A 79 11.58 0.48 5.62
C HIS A 79 12.72 1.19 4.86
N SER A 80 13.27 2.26 5.41
CA SER A 80 14.27 3.12 4.76
C SER A 80 15.55 2.37 4.37
N GLY A 81 15.94 2.47 3.10
CA GLY A 81 17.13 1.82 2.55
C GLY A 81 16.94 0.35 2.17
N TRP A 82 15.78 -0.24 2.42
CA TRP A 82 15.52 -1.63 2.11
C TRP A 82 15.24 -1.84 0.62
N GLN A 83 15.63 -3.00 0.12
CA GLN A 83 15.53 -3.39 -1.27
C GLN A 83 14.36 -4.37 -1.47
N ALA A 84 13.69 -4.30 -2.61
CA ALA A 84 12.71 -5.28 -3.06
C ALA A 84 13.32 -6.69 -3.01
N TYR A 85 14.58 -6.83 -3.43
CA TYR A 85 15.30 -8.10 -3.43
C TYR A 85 15.31 -8.78 -2.06
N ASP A 86 15.64 -8.03 -1.00
CA ASP A 86 15.78 -8.56 0.35
C ASP A 86 14.41 -8.79 0.99
N ILE A 87 13.49 -7.84 0.83
CA ILE A 87 12.10 -7.95 1.32
C ILE A 87 11.44 -9.21 0.78
N ALA A 88 11.57 -9.44 -0.54
CA ALA A 88 10.96 -10.59 -1.22
C ALA A 88 11.42 -11.93 -0.64
N ARG A 89 12.67 -12.03 -0.23
CA ARG A 89 13.31 -13.30 0.18
C ARG A 89 13.23 -13.54 1.68
N ASN A 90 13.24 -12.47 2.48
CA ASN A 90 13.51 -12.60 3.91
C ASN A 90 12.33 -12.14 4.78
N ASN A 91 11.40 -11.33 4.27
CA ASN A 91 10.49 -10.57 5.13
C ASN A 91 9.02 -10.71 4.75
N ILE A 92 8.71 -10.59 3.45
CA ILE A 92 7.33 -10.41 2.99
C ILE A 92 6.40 -11.52 3.48
N VAL A 93 6.86 -12.78 3.49
CA VAL A 93 6.10 -13.94 3.96
C VAL A 93 5.62 -13.75 5.41
N GLY A 94 6.52 -13.34 6.31
CA GLY A 94 6.18 -13.12 7.71
C GLY A 94 5.20 -11.94 7.88
N TRP A 95 5.44 -10.83 7.18
CA TRP A 95 4.59 -9.65 7.26
C TRP A 95 3.15 -9.93 6.80
N VAL A 96 2.97 -10.59 5.66
CA VAL A 96 1.62 -10.89 5.14
C VAL A 96 0.92 -12.01 5.93
N GLN A 97 1.65 -12.95 6.54
CA GLN A 97 1.06 -13.97 7.41
C GLN A 97 0.54 -13.37 8.72
N ASN A 98 1.28 -12.41 9.29
CA ASN A 98 0.94 -11.76 10.55
C ASN A 98 -0.23 -10.77 10.39
N THR A 99 -0.24 -10.01 9.30
CA THR A 99 -1.24 -8.94 9.09
C THR A 99 -2.43 -9.38 8.25
N LYS A 100 -2.28 -10.40 7.38
CA LYS A 100 -3.29 -10.89 6.44
C LYS A 100 -4.02 -9.75 5.69
N PRO A 101 -3.31 -8.93 4.91
CA PRO A 101 -3.91 -7.78 4.26
C PRO A 101 -4.91 -8.18 3.17
N ASP A 102 -5.97 -7.40 3.02
CA ASP A 102 -6.90 -7.48 1.88
C ASP A 102 -6.34 -6.73 0.67
N ILE A 103 -5.60 -5.64 0.94
CA ILE A 103 -4.97 -4.79 -0.06
C ILE A 103 -3.51 -4.57 0.32
N VAL A 104 -2.60 -4.73 -0.64
CA VAL A 104 -1.21 -4.29 -0.51
C VAL A 104 -0.94 -3.21 -1.54
N GLN A 105 -0.47 -2.05 -1.10
CA GLN A 105 0.13 -1.05 -1.99
C GLN A 105 1.64 -1.10 -1.80
N PHE A 106 2.41 -0.99 -2.90
CA PHE A 106 3.85 -0.87 -2.77
C PHE A 106 4.56 -0.01 -3.82
N MET A 107 5.59 0.70 -3.35
CA MET A 107 6.66 1.28 -4.16
C MET A 107 8.01 0.80 -3.62
N LEU A 108 8.73 0.01 -4.40
CA LEU A 108 10.04 -0.56 -4.05
C LEU A 108 10.92 -0.64 -5.30
N GLY A 109 12.23 -0.64 -5.15
CA GLY A 109 13.19 -0.74 -6.27
C GLY A 109 14.18 0.41 -6.33
N THR A 110 13.87 1.55 -5.70
CA THR A 110 14.77 2.70 -5.62
C THR A 110 16.11 2.30 -5.02
N ASN A 111 16.10 1.54 -3.92
CA ASN A 111 17.31 1.09 -3.24
C ASN A 111 17.99 -0.08 -3.95
N ASP A 112 17.23 -0.95 -4.64
CA ASP A 112 17.80 -1.99 -5.48
C ASP A 112 18.74 -1.39 -6.53
N VAL A 113 18.35 -0.25 -7.12
CA VAL A 113 19.18 0.51 -8.07
C VAL A 113 20.28 1.31 -7.35
N ASN A 114 19.90 2.16 -6.39
CA ASN A 114 20.81 3.15 -5.81
C ASN A 114 21.86 2.52 -4.88
N ILE A 115 21.51 1.44 -4.19
CA ILE A 115 22.36 0.74 -3.22
C ILE A 115 22.83 -0.59 -3.79
N GLY A 116 21.87 -1.44 -4.19
CA GLY A 116 22.15 -2.81 -4.64
C GLY A 116 22.77 -2.91 -6.03
N LYS A 117 22.72 -1.85 -6.85
CA LYS A 117 23.15 -1.84 -8.25
C LYS A 117 22.53 -2.98 -9.06
N ARG A 118 21.28 -3.31 -8.75
CA ARG A 118 20.52 -4.39 -9.38
C ARG A 118 19.88 -3.89 -10.66
N ASP A 119 19.77 -4.79 -11.63
CA ASP A 119 19.08 -4.54 -12.89
C ASP A 119 17.56 -4.69 -12.75
N VAL A 120 16.85 -4.35 -13.84
CA VAL A 120 15.40 -4.41 -13.93
C VAL A 120 14.88 -5.85 -13.75
N GLU A 121 15.57 -6.84 -14.29
CA GLU A 121 15.15 -8.25 -14.21
C GLU A 121 15.16 -8.75 -12.76
N SER A 122 16.19 -8.42 -12.00
CA SER A 122 16.28 -8.72 -10.57
C SER A 122 15.12 -8.10 -9.78
N ILE A 123 14.75 -6.86 -10.09
CA ILE A 123 13.67 -6.14 -9.38
C ILE A 123 12.30 -6.74 -9.74
N ILE A 124 12.02 -6.96 -11.03
CA ILE A 124 10.77 -7.60 -11.49
C ILE A 124 10.64 -9.03 -10.94
N GLY A 125 11.72 -9.80 -10.92
CA GLY A 125 11.75 -11.13 -10.30
C GLY A 125 11.42 -11.06 -8.80
N SER A 126 11.87 -10.01 -8.11
CA SER A 126 11.55 -9.78 -6.70
C SER A 126 10.10 -9.36 -6.48
N TYR A 127 9.51 -8.57 -7.37
CA TYR A 127 8.07 -8.27 -7.34
C TYR A 127 7.22 -9.53 -7.52
N THR A 128 7.64 -10.44 -8.39
CA THR A 128 7.00 -11.75 -8.56
C THR A 128 7.00 -12.55 -7.26
N ILE A 129 8.16 -12.68 -6.60
CA ILE A 129 8.26 -13.43 -5.34
C ILE A 129 7.38 -12.79 -4.25
N MET A 130 7.37 -11.46 -4.16
CA MET A 130 6.50 -10.73 -3.22
C MET A 130 5.02 -10.99 -3.48
N LEU A 131 4.58 -10.90 -4.74
CA LEU A 131 3.19 -11.16 -5.11
C LEU A 131 2.77 -12.61 -4.82
N ASP A 132 3.64 -13.58 -5.10
CA ASP A 132 3.37 -14.99 -4.83
C ASP A 132 3.23 -15.23 -3.31
N ALA A 133 4.06 -14.59 -2.48
CA ALA A 133 3.92 -14.63 -1.03
C ALA A 133 2.62 -13.98 -0.52
N MET A 134 2.24 -12.82 -1.06
CA MET A 134 0.98 -12.14 -0.74
C MET A 134 -0.22 -13.03 -1.06
N ARG A 135 -0.24 -13.66 -2.24
CA ARG A 135 -1.30 -14.57 -2.69
C ARG A 135 -1.34 -15.87 -1.90
N ALA A 136 -0.19 -16.38 -1.46
CA ALA A 136 -0.14 -17.55 -0.59
C ALA A 136 -0.82 -17.29 0.77
N ALA A 137 -0.68 -16.07 1.32
CA ALA A 137 -1.34 -15.68 2.56
C ALA A 137 -2.82 -15.30 2.36
N ASN A 138 -3.16 -14.64 1.26
CA ASN A 138 -4.52 -14.29 0.88
C ASN A 138 -4.70 -14.42 -0.65
N PRO A 139 -5.31 -15.50 -1.16
CA PRO A 139 -5.52 -15.69 -2.59
C PRO A 139 -6.39 -14.63 -3.28
N ARG A 140 -7.08 -13.79 -2.50
CA ARG A 140 -7.95 -12.68 -2.98
C ARG A 140 -7.35 -11.29 -2.73
N VAL A 141 -6.07 -11.22 -2.33
CA VAL A 141 -5.35 -9.96 -2.10
C VAL A 141 -5.40 -9.10 -3.36
N LYS A 142 -5.72 -7.82 -3.18
CA LYS A 142 -5.68 -6.81 -4.24
C LYS A 142 -4.37 -6.05 -4.12
N VAL A 143 -3.71 -5.79 -5.23
CA VAL A 143 -2.37 -5.17 -5.19
C VAL A 143 -2.34 -3.90 -6.02
N ILE A 144 -1.77 -2.85 -5.44
CA ILE A 144 -1.35 -1.65 -6.15
C ILE A 144 0.16 -1.71 -6.24
N VAL A 145 0.69 -1.79 -7.47
CA VAL A 145 2.10 -1.56 -7.73
C VAL A 145 2.27 -0.14 -8.23
N ASP A 146 3.15 0.61 -7.59
CA ASP A 146 3.43 1.96 -8.02
C ASP A 146 4.54 1.93 -9.07
N LYS A 147 4.37 2.65 -10.18
CA LYS A 147 5.57 3.06 -10.93
C LYS A 147 6.37 4.02 -10.05
N LEU A 148 7.67 3.84 -9.99
CA LEU A 148 8.56 4.58 -9.11
C LEU A 148 8.63 6.06 -9.52
N ILE A 149 8.77 6.92 -8.52
CA ILE A 149 9.19 8.31 -8.75
C ILE A 149 10.60 8.34 -9.39
N PRO A 150 10.89 9.33 -10.24
CA PRO A 150 12.22 9.50 -10.81
C PRO A 150 13.20 10.04 -9.76
N THR A 151 14.49 9.75 -9.94
CA THR A 151 15.56 10.51 -9.28
C THR A 151 15.80 11.84 -10.01
N SER A 152 16.49 12.78 -9.35
CA SER A 152 16.79 14.08 -9.97
C SER A 152 17.68 13.95 -11.21
N TRP A 153 18.55 12.93 -11.23
CA TRP A 153 19.42 12.57 -12.35
C TRP A 153 18.75 11.66 -13.39
N SER A 154 17.46 11.34 -13.22
CA SER A 154 16.68 10.48 -14.14
C SER A 154 17.35 9.13 -14.40
N ASP A 155 17.49 8.33 -13.34
CA ASP A 155 18.15 7.03 -13.41
C ASP A 155 17.53 6.13 -14.50
N PRO A 156 18.31 5.67 -15.49
CA PRO A 156 17.78 4.89 -16.61
C PRO A 156 17.26 3.52 -16.19
N THR A 157 17.73 2.95 -15.08
CA THR A 157 17.26 1.66 -14.56
C THR A 157 15.88 1.80 -13.93
N ILE A 158 15.65 2.90 -13.19
CA ILE A 158 14.32 3.23 -12.64
C ILE A 158 13.32 3.47 -13.78
N GLU A 159 13.70 4.21 -14.82
CA GLU A 159 12.81 4.44 -15.97
C GLU A 159 12.56 3.13 -16.77
N ALA A 160 13.58 2.29 -16.93
CA ALA A 160 13.41 0.97 -17.55
C ALA A 160 12.51 0.04 -16.73
N LEU A 161 12.62 0.06 -15.40
CA LEU A 161 11.72 -0.65 -14.49
C LEU A 161 10.27 -0.15 -14.65
N ASN A 162 10.07 1.17 -14.67
CA ASN A 162 8.75 1.79 -14.91
C ASN A 162 8.13 1.35 -16.24
N ASN A 163 8.95 1.15 -17.27
CA ASN A 163 8.49 0.63 -18.57
C ASN A 163 8.18 -0.87 -18.55
N ALA A 164 8.82 -1.65 -17.66
CA ALA A 164 8.57 -3.09 -17.50
C ALA A 164 7.31 -3.40 -16.66
N ILE A 165 6.96 -2.55 -15.70
CA ILE A 165 5.82 -2.75 -14.79
C ILE A 165 4.50 -3.06 -15.52
N PRO A 166 4.08 -2.32 -16.58
CA PRO A 166 2.85 -2.64 -17.30
C PRO A 166 2.78 -4.06 -17.85
N GLY A 167 3.88 -4.54 -18.45
CA GLY A 167 3.96 -5.91 -18.97
C GLY A 167 3.90 -6.95 -17.84
N TRP A 168 4.58 -6.69 -16.72
CA TRP A 168 4.51 -7.55 -15.53
C TRP A 168 3.09 -7.59 -14.95
N VAL A 169 2.41 -6.46 -14.82
CA VAL A 169 1.01 -6.41 -14.36
C VAL A 169 0.09 -7.20 -15.28
N GLN A 170 0.23 -7.05 -16.60
CA GLN A 170 -0.57 -7.80 -17.57
C GLN A 170 -0.40 -9.32 -17.41
N GLN A 171 0.82 -9.77 -17.13
CA GLN A 171 1.12 -11.20 -16.93
C GLN A 171 0.62 -11.73 -15.59
N ARG A 172 0.53 -10.87 -14.56
CA ARG A 172 0.32 -11.30 -13.19
C ARG A 172 -1.06 -11.03 -12.63
N THR A 173 -1.80 -10.07 -13.17
CA THR A 173 -3.15 -9.73 -12.71
C THR A 173 -4.15 -10.86 -13.00
N THR A 174 -5.09 -11.08 -12.08
CA THR A 174 -6.17 -12.09 -12.20
C THR A 174 -7.48 -11.48 -11.74
N ALA A 175 -8.62 -12.12 -12.01
CA ALA A 175 -9.91 -11.63 -11.53
C ALA A 175 -10.01 -11.73 -9.99
N GLU A 176 -9.47 -12.80 -9.41
CA GLU A 176 -9.52 -13.10 -7.98
C GLU A 176 -8.55 -12.23 -7.17
N SER A 177 -7.37 -11.96 -7.73
CA SER A 177 -6.31 -11.14 -7.14
C SER A 177 -5.83 -10.09 -8.17
N PRO A 178 -6.58 -8.98 -8.33
CA PRO A 178 -6.23 -7.95 -9.30
C PRO A 178 -4.98 -7.19 -8.85
N VAL A 179 -4.10 -6.95 -9.81
CA VAL A 179 -2.94 -6.05 -9.69
C VAL A 179 -3.22 -4.83 -10.57
N VAL A 180 -3.13 -3.64 -9.99
CA VAL A 180 -3.34 -2.35 -10.68
C VAL A 180 -2.14 -1.42 -10.48
N ILE A 181 -2.01 -0.44 -11.36
CA ILE A 181 -0.91 0.53 -11.33
C ILE A 181 -1.40 1.85 -10.74
N ALA A 182 -0.64 2.39 -9.78
CA ALA A 182 -0.60 3.82 -9.51
C ALA A 182 0.63 4.40 -10.21
N ASP A 183 0.43 5.24 -11.22
CA ASP A 183 1.55 5.75 -12.01
C ASP A 183 2.13 7.01 -11.32
N CYS A 184 3.18 6.82 -10.52
CA CYS A 184 3.88 7.91 -9.84
C CYS A 184 5.15 8.37 -10.61
N SER A 185 5.31 7.95 -11.86
CA SER A 185 6.53 8.16 -12.64
C SER A 185 6.67 9.57 -13.20
N ARG A 186 7.84 9.84 -13.80
CA ARG A 186 8.08 11.03 -14.63
C ARG A 186 6.98 11.22 -15.68
N ALA A 187 6.60 10.14 -16.37
CA ALA A 187 5.62 10.19 -17.46
C ALA A 187 4.22 10.59 -16.98
N ALA A 188 3.89 10.34 -15.71
CA ALA A 188 2.64 10.76 -15.09
C ALA A 188 2.66 12.20 -14.56
N GLY A 189 3.81 12.89 -14.63
CA GLY A 189 3.94 14.29 -14.22
C GLY A 189 4.78 14.51 -12.96
N PHE A 190 5.45 13.48 -12.42
CA PHE A 190 6.40 13.71 -11.32
C PHE A 190 7.60 14.53 -11.82
N THR A 191 7.81 15.73 -11.26
CA THR A 191 8.88 16.66 -11.69
C THR A 191 10.05 16.71 -10.70
N ASN A 192 11.21 17.23 -11.12
CA ASN A 192 12.34 17.43 -10.18
C ASN A 192 12.02 18.44 -9.07
N ALA A 193 11.09 19.37 -9.31
CA ALA A 193 10.62 20.31 -8.29
C ALA A 193 9.84 19.62 -7.16
N MET A 194 9.43 18.37 -7.35
CA MET A 194 8.75 17.53 -6.35
C MET A 194 9.73 16.70 -5.51
N LEU A 195 11.04 16.79 -5.76
CA LEU A 195 12.08 16.12 -4.98
C LEU A 195 12.65 17.03 -3.88
N GLN A 196 13.18 16.41 -2.84
CA GLN A 196 14.06 17.04 -1.87
C GLN A 196 15.46 17.26 -2.50
N GLY A 197 16.32 17.99 -1.77
CA GLY A 197 17.68 18.30 -2.24
C GLY A 197 18.57 17.08 -2.45
N ASP A 198 18.23 15.92 -1.88
CA ASP A 198 18.92 14.65 -2.13
C ASP A 198 18.65 14.04 -3.51
N GLY A 199 17.61 14.51 -4.21
CA GLY A 199 17.22 14.01 -5.52
C GLY A 199 16.60 12.62 -5.53
N VAL A 200 16.18 12.09 -4.37
CA VAL A 200 15.56 10.76 -4.23
C VAL A 200 14.19 10.87 -3.57
N HIS A 201 14.07 11.59 -2.46
CA HIS A 201 12.84 11.60 -1.69
C HIS A 201 11.89 12.70 -2.16
N PRO A 202 10.56 12.49 -2.11
CA PRO A 202 9.60 13.54 -2.42
C PRO A 202 9.62 14.64 -1.34
N ASN A 203 9.41 15.88 -1.77
CA ASN A 203 9.03 16.98 -0.88
C ASN A 203 7.50 17.06 -0.75
N SER A 204 6.95 18.10 -0.14
CA SER A 204 5.50 18.23 0.06
C SER A 204 4.68 18.23 -1.25
N GLN A 205 5.21 18.77 -2.35
CA GLN A 205 4.54 18.70 -3.66
C GLN A 205 4.60 17.27 -4.21
N GLY A 206 5.71 16.57 -4.02
CA GLY A 206 5.82 15.15 -4.37
C GLY A 206 4.87 14.28 -3.55
N ASP A 207 4.74 14.53 -2.26
CA ASP A 207 3.79 13.82 -1.38
C ASP A 207 2.34 14.02 -1.83
N GLN A 208 1.96 15.23 -2.23
CA GLN A 208 0.65 15.52 -2.80
C GLN A 208 0.42 14.77 -4.11
N PHE A 209 1.43 14.76 -4.99
CA PHE A 209 1.35 14.02 -6.26
C PHE A 209 1.18 12.52 -5.99
N LEU A 210 2.01 11.90 -5.15
CA LEU A 210 1.90 10.50 -4.76
C LEU A 210 0.51 10.16 -4.21
N ALA A 211 0.00 10.97 -3.27
CA ALA A 211 -1.32 10.75 -2.71
C ALA A 211 -2.44 10.87 -3.76
N GLY A 212 -2.28 11.75 -4.75
CA GLY A 212 -3.22 11.89 -5.88
C GLY A 212 -3.24 10.70 -6.83
N GLN A 213 -2.11 10.00 -6.99
CA GLN A 213 -2.03 8.79 -7.83
C GLN A 213 -2.50 7.53 -7.08
N ILE A 214 -2.09 7.39 -5.81
CA ILE A 214 -2.34 6.19 -4.99
C ILE A 214 -3.76 6.19 -4.42
N GLY A 215 -4.18 7.30 -3.81
CA GLY A 215 -5.41 7.37 -3.01
C GLY A 215 -6.68 6.97 -3.77
N PRO A 216 -6.94 7.47 -5.00
CA PRO A 216 -8.11 7.08 -5.77
C PRO A 216 -8.16 5.57 -6.09
N LYS A 217 -6.99 4.95 -6.38
CA LYS A 217 -6.89 3.51 -6.63
C LYS A 217 -7.18 2.71 -5.36
N LEU A 218 -6.58 3.13 -4.24
CA LEU A 218 -6.79 2.48 -2.95
C LEU A 218 -8.25 2.55 -2.51
N ILE A 219 -8.89 3.73 -2.59
CA ILE A 219 -10.31 3.91 -2.26
C ILE A 219 -11.21 3.02 -3.13
N GLN A 220 -10.91 2.90 -4.43
CA GLN A 220 -11.65 2.00 -5.32
C GLN A 220 -11.54 0.54 -4.86
N LEU A 221 -10.33 0.08 -4.52
CA LEU A 221 -10.13 -1.30 -4.06
C LEU A 221 -10.79 -1.54 -2.68
N ILE A 222 -10.75 -0.59 -1.76
CA ILE A 222 -11.43 -0.68 -0.46
C ILE A 222 -12.94 -0.90 -0.67
N LYS A 223 -13.57 -0.11 -1.54
CA LYS A 223 -14.99 -0.27 -1.87
C LYS A 223 -15.28 -1.64 -2.50
N ASN A 224 -14.38 -2.17 -3.32
CA ASN A 224 -14.56 -3.48 -3.95
C ASN A 224 -14.44 -4.65 -2.95
N VAL A 225 -13.67 -4.51 -1.86
CA VAL A 225 -13.65 -5.51 -0.78
C VAL A 225 -14.99 -5.49 -0.04
N GLY A 226 -15.47 -4.30 0.34
CA GLY A 226 -16.70 -4.13 1.13
C GLY A 226 -18.02 -4.55 0.43
N VAL A 227 -18.02 -4.71 -0.89
CA VAL A 227 -19.21 -5.15 -1.66
C VAL A 227 -19.26 -6.68 -1.81
N GLY A 228 -18.16 -7.40 -1.56
CA GLY A 228 -18.03 -8.84 -1.86
C GLY A 228 -18.36 -9.82 -0.72
N THR A 229 -18.84 -9.35 0.43
CA THR A 229 -19.07 -10.17 1.64
C THR A 229 -20.52 -10.12 2.17
N LYS A 230 -21.48 -9.67 1.35
CA LYS A 230 -22.91 -9.82 1.66
C LYS A 230 -23.53 -10.97 0.88
#